data_AF-T1B632-F1
#
_entry.id   AF-T1B632-F1
#
_cell.length_a   1.000
_cell.length_b   1.000
_cell.length_c   1.000
_cell.angle_alpha   90.00
_cell.angle_beta   90.00
_cell.angle_gamma   90.00
#
_symmetry.space_group_name_H-M   'P 1'
#
loop_
_entity.id
_entity.type
_entity.pdbx_description
1 polymer ?
#
loop_
_entity_poly.entity_id
_entity_poly.type
_entity_poly.pdbx_seq_one_letter_code
_entity_poly.pdbx_strand_id
1 'polypeptide(L)'
;MAKVDVYSRELQAERRARDEFMARDRESPFLSAGVPFHPLRYFPISRRYVVEARLARTDRPVEAYLRTNRDGQAVVRYLGDLAFTFRGQRLSLRLFHAGEGVGTSVFVPFRDGTSGRESYGPGRYLTLELSEDDRYRLDFNRAFNPYCAYTDAYECSFPPAENDLPVPIRAGERVWDPDRNPRGPSMAVLERTREELRRRAGGRRSSDGAAPGPSSRRRTSAH
;
A
#
# COMPACT_ATOMS: atom_id res chain seq x y z
N MET A 1 -33.36 6.03 -11.80
CA MET A 1 -31.93 6.42 -11.66
C MET A 1 -31.69 6.85 -10.23
N ALA A 2 -30.88 6.13 -9.47
CA ALA A 2 -30.51 6.55 -8.11
C ALA A 2 -29.75 7.88 -8.19
N LYS A 3 -30.15 8.89 -7.41
CA LYS A 3 -29.39 10.13 -7.26
C LYS A 3 -27.98 9.77 -6.80
N VAL A 4 -26.98 10.04 -7.63
CA VAL A 4 -25.57 9.88 -7.26
C VAL A 4 -25.30 10.78 -6.06
N ASP A 5 -24.90 10.20 -4.93
CA ASP A 5 -24.69 10.93 -3.69
C ASP A 5 -23.46 11.87 -3.80
N VAL A 6 -23.41 12.91 -2.96
CA VAL A 6 -22.38 13.96 -3.02
C VAL A 6 -20.96 13.37 -3.04
N TYR A 7 -20.68 12.42 -2.14
CA TYR A 7 -19.38 11.73 -2.08
C TYR A 7 -19.01 11.05 -3.40
N SER A 8 -19.95 10.32 -4.02
CA SER A 8 -19.68 9.66 -5.29
C SER A 8 -19.42 10.67 -6.42
N ARG A 9 -20.05 11.84 -6.40
CA ARG A 9 -19.77 12.92 -7.37
C ARG A 9 -18.40 13.56 -7.16
N GLU A 10 -18.03 13.84 -5.92
CA GLU A 10 -16.70 14.35 -5.54
C GLU A 10 -15.61 13.39 -5.99
N LEU A 11 -15.72 12.11 -5.63
CA LEU A 11 -14.73 11.12 -6.00
C LEU A 11 -14.64 10.88 -7.52
N GLN A 12 -15.76 11.00 -8.25
CA GLN A 12 -15.73 10.99 -9.71
C GLN A 12 -15.02 12.22 -10.29
N ALA A 13 -15.17 13.39 -9.67
CA ALA A 13 -14.43 14.59 -10.08
C ALA A 13 -12.93 14.46 -9.79
N GLU A 14 -12.55 13.92 -8.63
CA GLU A 14 -11.16 13.59 -8.29
C GLU A 14 -10.53 12.65 -9.33
N ARG A 15 -11.25 11.58 -9.72
CA ARG A 15 -10.79 10.65 -10.77
C ARG A 15 -10.60 11.31 -12.13
N ARG A 16 -11.51 12.19 -12.54
CA ARG A 16 -11.35 12.97 -13.78
C ARG A 16 -10.17 13.91 -13.73
N ALA A 17 -9.99 14.63 -12.63
CA ALA A 17 -8.84 15.51 -12.43
C ALA A 17 -7.52 14.72 -12.45
N ARG A 18 -7.51 13.50 -11.88
CA ARG A 18 -6.36 12.60 -11.94
C ARG A 18 -6.05 12.16 -13.37
N ASP A 19 -7.06 11.76 -14.14
CA ASP A 19 -6.88 11.41 -15.56
C ASP A 19 -6.38 12.61 -16.38
N GLU A 20 -6.91 13.81 -16.14
CA GLU A 20 -6.46 15.05 -16.80
C GLU A 20 -4.99 15.36 -16.50
N PHE A 21 -4.60 15.28 -15.22
CA PHE A 21 -3.20 15.41 -14.81
C PHE A 21 -2.32 14.38 -15.54
N MET A 22 -2.71 13.10 -15.50
CA MET A 22 -1.96 12.02 -16.13
C MET A 22 -1.83 12.18 -17.65
N ALA A 23 -2.84 12.74 -18.30
CA ALA A 23 -2.84 12.94 -19.75
C ALA A 23 -2.04 14.15 -20.22
N ARG A 24 -1.99 15.23 -19.42
CA ARG A 24 -1.63 16.57 -19.93
C ARG A 24 -0.55 17.28 -19.12
N ASP A 25 -0.34 16.91 -17.87
CA ASP A 25 0.63 17.59 -17.02
C ASP A 25 2.07 17.15 -17.35
N ARG A 26 3.01 18.08 -17.41
CA ARG A 26 4.43 17.81 -17.67
C ARG A 26 5.08 16.95 -16.58
N GLU A 27 4.55 16.98 -15.36
CA GLU A 27 5.00 16.15 -14.25
C GLU A 27 4.37 14.74 -14.26
N SER A 28 3.43 14.49 -15.16
CA SER A 28 2.84 13.17 -15.35
C SER A 28 3.91 12.13 -15.73
N PRO A 29 3.87 10.93 -15.15
CA PRO A 29 4.76 9.84 -15.54
C PRO A 29 4.57 9.40 -17.00
N PHE A 30 3.41 9.70 -17.60
CA PHE A 30 3.13 9.38 -19.00
C PHE A 30 3.87 10.32 -19.95
N LEU A 31 3.76 11.62 -19.72
CA LEU A 31 4.42 12.61 -20.57
C LEU A 31 5.93 12.64 -20.33
N SER A 32 6.37 12.56 -19.07
CA SER A 32 7.79 12.57 -18.72
C SER A 32 8.57 11.37 -19.30
N ALA A 33 7.95 10.19 -19.37
CA ALA A 33 8.55 8.98 -19.93
C ALA A 33 8.13 8.68 -21.39
N GLY A 34 7.32 9.55 -22.00
CA GLY A 34 6.80 9.36 -23.36
C GLY A 34 5.96 8.07 -23.50
N VAL A 35 5.21 7.70 -22.47
CA VAL A 35 4.26 6.58 -22.49
C VAL A 35 2.91 7.10 -22.99
N PRO A 36 2.28 6.48 -24.01
CA PRO A 36 0.94 6.87 -24.44
C PRO A 36 -0.07 6.72 -23.30
N PHE A 37 -0.74 7.81 -22.95
CA PHE A 37 -1.78 7.77 -21.93
C PHE A 37 -3.07 7.16 -22.47
N HIS A 38 -3.69 6.32 -21.63
CA HIS A 38 -5.10 6.00 -21.72
C HIS A 38 -5.73 6.09 -20.32
N PRO A 39 -7.05 6.38 -20.22
CA PRO A 39 -7.72 6.59 -18.95
C PRO A 39 -7.40 5.52 -17.91
N LEU A 40 -7.22 5.96 -16.67
CA LEU A 40 -6.94 5.06 -15.56
C LEU A 40 -8.16 4.17 -15.28
N ARG A 41 -7.89 2.97 -14.76
CA ARG A 41 -8.94 1.99 -14.47
C ARG A 41 -9.22 1.99 -12.99
N TYR A 42 -10.49 2.06 -12.63
CA TYR A 42 -10.93 2.07 -11.25
C TYR A 42 -11.93 0.95 -10.95
N PHE A 43 -11.97 0.51 -9.71
CA PHE A 43 -13.10 -0.25 -9.20
C PHE A 43 -14.35 0.65 -9.04
N PRO A 44 -15.56 0.08 -9.06
CA PRO A 44 -16.78 0.81 -8.71
C PRO A 44 -16.67 1.46 -7.34
N ILE A 45 -17.16 2.70 -7.23
CA ILE A 45 -17.16 3.44 -5.96
C ILE A 45 -18.05 2.71 -4.96
N SER A 46 -17.55 2.50 -3.74
CA SER A 46 -18.35 1.93 -2.68
C SER A 46 -17.90 2.41 -1.30
N ARG A 47 -18.84 3.02 -0.56
CA ARG A 47 -18.63 3.49 0.81
C ARG A 47 -18.26 2.36 1.80
N ARG A 48 -18.50 1.09 1.45
CA ARG A 48 -18.09 -0.07 2.26
C ARG A 48 -16.57 -0.20 2.43
N TYR A 49 -15.80 0.47 1.59
CA TYR A 49 -14.34 0.53 1.66
C TYR A 49 -13.84 1.86 2.26
N VAL A 50 -14.73 2.60 2.91
CA VAL A 50 -14.39 3.72 3.78
C VAL A 50 -14.47 3.18 5.21
N VAL A 51 -13.35 3.12 5.90
CA VAL A 51 -13.28 2.59 7.28
C VAL A 51 -12.66 3.62 8.20
N GLU A 52 -13.14 3.65 9.44
CA GLU A 52 -12.47 4.38 10.51
C GLU A 52 -11.31 3.55 11.05
N ALA A 53 -10.19 4.22 11.26
CA ALA A 53 -8.99 3.66 11.86
C ALA A 53 -8.54 4.55 13.01
N ARG A 54 -7.89 3.93 13.99
CA ARG A 54 -7.21 4.63 15.07
C ARG A 54 -5.71 4.35 14.98
N LEU A 55 -4.91 5.41 15.05
CA LEU A 55 -3.47 5.30 15.07
C LEU A 55 -3.01 4.88 16.47
N ALA A 56 -2.35 3.72 16.55
CA ALA A 56 -1.50 3.37 17.67
C ALA A 56 -0.12 3.99 17.41
N ARG A 57 0.04 5.25 17.84
CA ARG A 57 1.21 6.07 17.57
C ARG A 57 2.44 5.55 18.32
N THR A 58 3.59 5.57 17.67
CA THR A 58 4.87 5.35 18.35
C THR A 58 5.25 6.56 19.19
N ASP A 59 5.85 6.37 20.37
CA ASP A 59 6.27 7.47 21.26
C ASP A 59 7.10 8.55 20.55
N ARG A 60 7.96 8.13 19.60
CA ARG A 60 8.68 9.01 18.68
C ARG A 60 8.69 8.39 17.29
N PRO A 61 8.56 9.18 16.21
CA PRO A 61 8.75 8.68 14.86
C PRO A 61 10.10 7.97 14.71
N VAL A 62 10.08 6.77 14.13
CA VAL A 62 11.28 5.94 13.95
C VAL A 62 11.66 5.95 12.48
N GLU A 63 12.95 6.13 12.18
CA GLU A 63 13.43 5.95 10.81
C GLU A 63 13.20 4.51 10.35
N ALA A 64 12.65 4.34 9.15
CA ALA A 64 12.35 3.05 8.56
C ALA A 64 12.77 3.04 7.10
N TYR A 65 13.11 1.84 6.60
CA TYR A 65 13.62 1.64 5.25
C TYR A 65 12.64 0.78 4.46
N LEU A 66 12.06 1.34 3.40
CA LEU A 66 11.22 0.60 2.48
C LEU A 66 12.04 0.22 1.25
N ARG A 67 12.19 -1.08 0.98
CA ARG A 67 12.83 -1.56 -0.26
C ARG A 67 12.13 -0.97 -1.47
N THR A 68 12.86 -0.69 -2.54
CA THR A 68 12.28 -0.13 -3.76
C THR A 68 12.23 -1.16 -4.90
N ASN A 69 11.56 -0.80 -6.00
CA ASN A 69 11.61 -1.53 -7.26
C ASN A 69 12.97 -1.45 -7.99
N ARG A 70 13.95 -0.73 -7.43
CA ARG A 70 15.36 -0.78 -7.84
C ARG A 70 16.18 -1.52 -6.76
N ASP A 71 17.50 -1.38 -6.79
CA ASP A 71 18.40 -2.02 -5.81
C ASP A 71 18.57 -1.19 -4.51
N GLY A 72 17.64 -0.27 -4.23
CA GLY A 72 17.73 0.71 -3.14
C GLY A 72 16.67 0.57 -2.04
N GLN A 73 16.69 1.56 -1.14
CA GLN A 73 15.72 1.74 -0.07
C GLN A 73 15.30 3.20 0.02
N ALA A 74 14.01 3.45 0.19
CA ALA A 74 13.49 4.75 0.56
C ALA A 74 13.53 4.90 2.09
N VAL A 75 14.13 5.99 2.56
CA VAL A 75 14.14 6.37 3.97
C VAL A 75 12.83 7.09 4.29
N VAL A 76 12.09 6.59 5.28
CA VAL A 76 10.80 7.13 5.71
C VAL A 76 10.75 7.19 7.22
N ARG A 77 9.78 7.90 7.79
CA ARG A 77 9.51 7.89 9.23
C ARG A 77 8.26 7.07 9.51
N TYR A 78 8.40 5.98 10.25
CA TYR A 78 7.30 5.19 10.77
C TYR A 78 6.62 5.92 11.94
N LEU A 79 5.30 6.05 11.89
CA LEU A 79 4.52 6.83 12.87
C LEU A 79 3.66 5.97 13.80
N GLY A 80 3.42 4.71 13.44
CA GLY A 80 2.50 3.82 14.15
C GLY A 80 1.61 3.01 13.23
N ASP A 81 0.74 2.20 13.85
CA ASP A 81 -0.18 1.30 13.16
C ASP A 81 -1.60 1.87 13.17
N LEU A 82 -2.20 2.00 12.00
CA LEU A 82 -3.62 2.30 11.84
C LEU A 82 -4.43 1.01 12.05
N ALA A 83 -5.02 0.85 13.23
CA ALA A 83 -5.89 -0.28 13.54
C ALA A 83 -7.33 0.01 13.09
N PHE A 84 -7.93 -0.91 12.33
CA PHE A 84 -9.31 -0.80 11.85
C PHE A 84 -9.99 -2.17 11.79
N THR A 85 -11.31 -2.16 11.60
CA THR A 85 -12.08 -3.37 11.34
C THR A 85 -12.65 -3.32 9.92
N PHE A 86 -12.43 -4.38 9.16
CA PHE A 86 -13.01 -4.52 7.83
C PHE A 86 -13.69 -5.88 7.73
N ARG A 87 -15.00 -5.88 7.43
CA ARG A 87 -15.82 -7.10 7.33
C ARG A 87 -15.71 -8.02 8.55
N GLY A 88 -15.70 -7.44 9.75
CA GLY A 88 -15.59 -8.16 11.01
C GLY A 88 -14.18 -8.64 11.37
N GLN A 89 -13.18 -8.43 10.52
CA GLN A 89 -11.78 -8.77 10.80
C GLN A 89 -11.02 -7.53 11.28
N ARG A 90 -10.29 -7.66 12.38
CA ARG A 90 -9.34 -6.64 12.84
C ARG A 90 -8.09 -6.68 11.99
N LEU A 91 -7.72 -5.54 11.42
CA LEU A 91 -6.59 -5.37 10.51
C LEU A 91 -5.78 -4.15 10.96
N SER A 92 -4.54 -4.06 10.50
CA SER A 92 -3.69 -2.90 10.71
C SER A 92 -2.88 -2.57 9.46
N LEU A 93 -2.48 -1.31 9.34
CA LEU A 93 -1.54 -0.82 8.34
C LEU A 93 -0.59 0.18 8.98
N ARG A 94 0.72 0.01 8.78
CA ARG A 94 1.74 0.98 9.15
C ARG A 94 1.57 2.28 8.37
N LEU A 95 1.61 3.39 9.10
CA LEU A 95 1.57 4.75 8.58
C LEU A 95 2.99 5.33 8.53
N PHE A 96 3.32 5.96 7.40
CA PHE A 96 4.64 6.53 7.17
C PHE A 96 4.54 8.01 6.78
N HIS A 97 5.56 8.77 7.14
CA HIS A 97 5.86 10.07 6.55
C HIS A 97 7.05 9.91 5.60
N ALA A 98 7.02 10.51 4.42
CA ALA A 98 8.04 10.36 3.38
C ALA A 98 9.40 11.03 3.69
N GLY A 99 9.64 11.43 4.94
CA GLY A 99 10.92 12.02 5.36
C GLY A 99 11.16 13.48 4.94
N GLU A 100 10.76 13.90 3.73
CA GLU A 100 11.07 15.23 3.18
C GLU A 100 10.04 16.31 3.55
N GLY A 101 10.54 17.51 3.93
CA GLY A 101 9.74 18.71 4.16
C GLY A 101 9.00 18.82 5.51
N VAL A 102 8.32 19.94 5.70
CA VAL A 102 7.45 20.27 6.86
C VAL A 102 5.99 19.86 6.59
N GLY A 103 5.76 18.98 5.62
CA GLY A 103 4.41 18.61 5.19
C GLY A 103 3.66 17.79 6.23
N THR A 104 2.32 17.87 6.20
CA THR A 104 1.43 17.03 7.01
C THR A 104 1.02 15.74 6.30
N SER A 105 1.43 15.58 5.04
CA SER A 105 1.06 14.42 4.23
C SER A 105 1.78 13.16 4.69
N VAL A 106 0.98 12.14 4.95
CA VAL A 106 1.43 10.80 5.34
C VAL A 106 0.83 9.78 4.38
N PHE A 107 1.48 8.64 4.27
CA PHE A 107 1.08 7.63 3.30
C PHE A 107 1.14 6.22 3.86
N VAL A 108 0.30 5.38 3.28
CA VAL A 108 0.15 3.97 3.61
C VAL A 108 0.35 3.17 2.33
N PRO A 109 1.56 2.63 2.09
CA PRO A 109 1.76 1.69 1.01
C PRO A 109 1.21 0.34 1.47
N PHE A 110 0.33 -0.30 0.68
CA PHE A 110 -0.28 -1.56 1.07
C PHE A 110 -0.45 -2.53 -0.10
N ARG A 111 -0.54 -3.80 0.25
CA ARG A 111 -1.01 -4.88 -0.60
C ARG A 111 -2.29 -5.46 -0.04
N ASP A 112 -3.04 -6.14 -0.89
CA ASP A 112 -4.26 -6.82 -0.50
C ASP A 112 -4.55 -8.02 -1.42
N GLY A 113 -5.64 -8.74 -1.16
CA GLY A 113 -6.03 -9.93 -1.94
C GLY A 113 -6.28 -9.69 -3.43
N THR A 114 -6.32 -8.43 -3.90
CA THR A 114 -6.42 -8.07 -5.32
C THR A 114 -5.07 -7.89 -6.02
N SER A 115 -3.97 -7.73 -5.27
CA SER A 115 -2.65 -7.37 -5.80
C SER A 115 -2.09 -8.46 -6.72
N GLY A 116 -1.76 -8.08 -7.96
CA GLY A 116 -1.16 -8.97 -8.96
C GLY A 116 -2.16 -9.71 -9.83
N ARG A 117 -3.46 -9.45 -9.64
CA ARG A 117 -4.55 -10.01 -10.47
C ARG A 117 -5.51 -8.93 -10.92
N GLU A 118 -6.06 -8.16 -9.98
CA GLU A 118 -7.06 -7.12 -10.26
C GLU A 118 -6.49 -5.70 -10.04
N SER A 119 -5.51 -5.55 -9.15
CA SER A 119 -4.77 -4.32 -8.87
C SER A 119 -3.26 -4.50 -9.10
N TYR A 120 -2.51 -3.39 -9.09
CA TYR A 120 -1.08 -3.39 -9.34
C TYR A 120 -0.33 -4.36 -8.41
N GLY A 121 0.51 -5.21 -9.02
CA GLY A 121 1.17 -6.33 -8.36
C GLY A 121 1.96 -5.99 -7.09
N PRO A 122 2.83 -4.98 -7.13
CA PRO A 122 3.65 -4.60 -5.98
C PRO A 122 2.86 -3.99 -4.83
N GLY A 123 1.73 -3.33 -5.12
CA GLY A 123 0.90 -2.67 -4.12
C GLY A 123 0.41 -1.30 -4.58
N ARG A 124 -0.43 -0.70 -3.75
CA ARG A 124 -1.04 0.62 -3.98
C ARG A 124 -0.77 1.52 -2.80
N TYR A 125 -0.91 2.82 -2.99
CA TYR A 125 -0.74 3.80 -1.93
C TYR A 125 -2.09 4.42 -1.57
N LEU A 126 -2.22 4.79 -0.30
CA LEU A 126 -3.23 5.71 0.20
C LEU A 126 -2.50 6.88 0.85
N THR A 127 -2.86 8.11 0.48
CA THR A 127 -2.35 9.33 1.13
C THR A 127 -3.41 9.87 2.09
N LEU A 128 -2.95 10.38 3.21
CA LEU A 128 -3.75 10.96 4.28
C LEU A 128 -3.05 12.23 4.79
N GLU A 129 -3.77 13.04 5.53
CA GLU A 129 -3.18 14.12 6.32
C GLU A 129 -3.03 13.66 7.77
N LEU A 130 -1.97 14.12 8.44
CA LEU A 130 -1.79 13.89 9.87
C LEU A 130 -3.02 14.35 10.65
N SER A 131 -3.61 13.45 11.43
CA SER A 131 -4.66 13.81 12.38
C SER A 131 -4.07 14.19 13.73
N GLU A 132 -4.65 15.20 14.36
CA GLU A 132 -4.33 15.64 15.72
C GLU A 132 -4.91 14.72 16.80
N ASP A 133 -6.01 14.01 16.50
CA ASP A 133 -6.74 13.16 17.45
C ASP A 133 -6.51 11.65 17.26
N ASP A 134 -5.52 11.29 16.42
CA ASP A 134 -5.18 9.92 16.03
C ASP A 134 -6.34 9.13 15.37
N ARG A 135 -7.39 9.80 14.90
CA ARG A 135 -8.48 9.20 14.12
C ARG A 135 -8.28 9.46 12.64
N TYR A 136 -8.46 8.40 11.85
CA TYR A 136 -8.27 8.46 10.40
C TYR A 136 -9.47 7.83 9.70
N ARG A 137 -9.84 8.39 8.57
CA ARG A 137 -10.79 7.78 7.64
C ARG A 137 -10.02 7.21 6.45
N LEU A 138 -9.82 5.89 6.46
CA LEU A 138 -9.17 5.20 5.36
C LEU A 138 -10.18 4.98 4.24
N ASP A 139 -10.12 5.83 3.22
CA ASP A 139 -10.94 5.68 2.02
C ASP A 139 -10.16 4.96 0.92
N PHE A 140 -10.28 3.63 0.88
CA PHE A 140 -9.61 2.84 -0.15
C PHE A 140 -10.13 3.12 -1.57
N ASN A 141 -11.25 3.86 -1.75
CA ASN A 141 -11.66 4.29 -3.09
C ASN A 141 -10.72 5.33 -3.70
N ARG A 142 -9.86 5.95 -2.87
CA ARG A 142 -8.77 6.86 -3.24
C ARG A 142 -7.40 6.18 -3.30
N ALA A 143 -7.33 4.86 -3.10
CA ALA A 143 -6.07 4.14 -3.29
C ALA A 143 -5.64 4.22 -4.75
N PHE A 144 -4.38 4.55 -5.00
CA PHE A 144 -3.83 4.77 -6.34
C PHE A 144 -2.57 3.93 -6.58
N ASN A 145 -2.26 3.67 -7.85
CA ASN A 145 -1.03 3.02 -8.23
C ASN A 145 0.12 4.04 -8.23
N PRO A 146 1.29 3.68 -7.68
CA PRO A 146 2.47 4.52 -7.78
C PRO A 146 2.97 4.59 -9.22
N TYR A 147 3.75 5.63 -9.57
CA TYR A 147 4.13 5.92 -10.97
C TYR A 147 4.90 4.81 -11.68
N CYS A 148 5.67 4.01 -10.94
CA CYS A 148 6.32 2.81 -11.46
C CYS A 148 5.34 1.77 -12.01
N ALA A 149 4.03 1.89 -11.74
CA ALA A 149 3.00 1.06 -12.37
C ALA A 149 2.78 1.39 -13.85
N TYR A 150 3.29 2.53 -14.32
CA TYR A 150 3.10 3.05 -15.67
C TYR A 150 4.41 3.14 -16.47
N THR A 151 5.56 3.21 -15.79
CA THR A 151 6.87 3.40 -16.45
C THR A 151 8.00 3.00 -15.52
N ASP A 152 9.07 2.43 -16.06
CA ASP A 152 10.26 2.06 -15.28
C ASP A 152 11.15 3.26 -14.90
N ALA A 153 10.78 4.48 -15.32
CA ALA A 153 11.53 5.69 -15.00
C ALA A 153 11.51 6.02 -13.49
N TYR A 154 10.46 5.61 -12.77
CA TYR A 154 10.27 5.97 -11.36
C TYR A 154 10.70 4.86 -10.40
N GLU A 155 11.37 5.27 -9.33
CA GLU A 155 11.65 4.43 -8.18
C GLU A 155 10.52 4.54 -7.16
N CYS A 156 9.98 3.41 -6.73
CA CYS A 156 8.88 3.30 -5.78
C CYS A 156 9.23 2.34 -4.66
N SER A 157 8.85 2.69 -3.44
CA SER A 157 8.91 1.79 -2.29
C SER A 157 7.86 0.67 -2.38
N PHE A 158 8.24 -0.54 -2.01
CA PHE A 158 7.30 -1.62 -1.77
C PHE A 158 6.63 -1.43 -0.41
N PRO A 159 5.32 -1.74 -0.29
CA PRO A 159 4.66 -1.85 1.01
C PRO A 159 5.43 -2.79 1.94
N PRO A 160 5.61 -2.51 3.24
CA PRO A 160 6.22 -3.48 4.16
C PRO A 160 5.37 -4.75 4.28
N ALA A 161 5.92 -5.83 4.85
CA ALA A 161 5.22 -7.11 4.97
C ALA A 161 3.98 -7.02 5.89
N GLU A 162 4.01 -6.10 6.84
CA GLU A 162 2.94 -5.78 7.79
C GLU A 162 1.78 -5.03 7.12
N ASN A 163 1.99 -4.44 5.95
CA ASN A 163 0.95 -3.78 5.17
C ASN A 163 0.37 -4.70 4.08
N ASP A 164 0.41 -6.01 4.28
CA ASP A 164 -0.18 -7.00 3.37
C ASP A 164 -1.51 -7.51 3.96
N LEU A 165 -2.62 -6.97 3.45
CA LEU A 165 -3.96 -7.32 3.92
C LEU A 165 -4.40 -8.67 3.35
N PRO A 166 -4.88 -9.61 4.18
CA PRO A 166 -5.35 -10.92 3.71
C PRO A 166 -6.71 -10.87 2.99
N VAL A 167 -7.32 -9.69 2.88
CA VAL A 167 -8.66 -9.45 2.32
C VAL A 167 -8.58 -8.75 0.98
N PRO A 168 -9.48 -9.00 0.01
CA PRO A 168 -9.51 -8.27 -1.24
C PRO A 168 -10.17 -6.88 -1.08
N ILE A 169 -9.43 -5.83 -1.43
CA ILE A 169 -9.88 -4.43 -1.44
C ILE A 169 -10.19 -3.99 -2.89
N ARG A 170 -11.42 -4.29 -3.34
CA ARG A 170 -11.96 -3.90 -4.66
C ARG A 170 -12.51 -2.47 -4.67
N ALA A 171 -11.66 -1.52 -4.32
CA ALA A 171 -11.87 -0.08 -4.35
C ALA A 171 -10.56 0.60 -4.81
N GLY A 172 -10.65 1.79 -5.40
CA GLY A 172 -9.49 2.54 -5.89
C GLY A 172 -9.06 2.13 -7.30
N GLU A 173 -7.81 2.43 -7.64
CA GLU A 173 -7.20 2.08 -8.92
C GLU A 173 -7.01 0.56 -9.06
N ARG A 174 -7.25 0.09 -10.28
CA ARG A 174 -7.02 -1.28 -10.75
C ARG A 174 -5.68 -1.34 -11.46
N VAL A 175 -5.29 -2.55 -11.84
CA VAL A 175 -4.17 -2.73 -12.77
C VAL A 175 -4.45 -1.93 -14.05
N TRP A 176 -3.50 -1.07 -14.40
CA TRP A 176 -3.49 -0.34 -15.66
C TRP A 176 -2.88 -1.25 -16.73
N ASP A 177 -3.48 -1.27 -17.92
CA ASP A 177 -3.31 -2.32 -18.93
C ASP A 177 -1.87 -2.33 -19.50
N PRO A 178 -1.01 -3.30 -19.11
CA PRO A 178 0.38 -3.32 -19.55
C PRO A 178 0.51 -3.73 -21.03
N ASP A 179 -0.48 -4.44 -21.58
CA ASP A 179 -0.46 -4.89 -22.99
C ASP A 179 -0.55 -3.68 -23.95
N ARG A 180 -1.03 -2.54 -23.44
CA ARG A 180 -1.08 -1.26 -24.15
C ARG A 180 0.13 -0.36 -23.89
N ASN A 181 1.10 -0.83 -23.12
CA ASN A 181 2.27 -0.06 -22.73
C ASN A 181 3.60 -0.76 -23.09
N PRO A 182 4.17 -0.46 -24.25
CA PRO A 182 5.45 -1.02 -24.65
C PRO A 182 6.65 -0.52 -23.80
N ARG A 183 6.43 0.43 -22.87
CA ARG A 183 7.47 1.11 -22.08
C ARG A 183 7.30 0.96 -20.56
N GLY A 184 6.40 0.09 -20.07
CA GLY A 184 6.32 -0.24 -18.64
C GLY A 184 5.01 -0.90 -18.17
N PRO A 185 4.92 -1.28 -16.88
CA PRO A 185 6.04 -1.63 -16.02
C PRO A 185 6.75 -2.84 -16.61
N SER A 186 8.07 -2.77 -16.75
CA SER A 186 8.83 -3.88 -17.34
C SER A 186 8.63 -5.18 -16.59
N MET A 187 8.88 -6.29 -17.29
CA MET A 187 9.03 -7.60 -16.66
C MET A 187 10.00 -7.56 -15.47
N ALA A 188 11.02 -6.70 -15.48
CA ALA A 188 11.97 -6.55 -14.38
C ALA A 188 11.31 -6.03 -13.09
N VAL A 189 10.40 -5.05 -13.16
CA VAL A 189 9.65 -4.59 -11.98
C VAL A 189 8.76 -5.71 -11.44
N LEU A 190 8.09 -6.44 -12.33
CA LEU A 190 7.24 -7.57 -11.95
C LEU A 190 8.05 -8.74 -11.35
N GLU A 191 9.24 -9.00 -11.86
CA GLU A 191 10.16 -10.02 -11.35
C GLU A 191 10.72 -9.66 -9.98
N ARG A 192 11.20 -8.44 -9.79
CA ARG A 192 11.64 -7.93 -8.48
C ARG A 192 10.52 -8.00 -7.46
N THR A 193 9.28 -7.75 -7.89
CA THR A 193 8.10 -7.92 -7.05
C THR A 193 7.86 -9.37 -6.66
N ARG A 194 8.00 -10.31 -7.60
CA ARG A 194 7.91 -11.75 -7.31
C ARG A 194 9.00 -12.20 -6.36
N GLU A 195 10.22 -11.71 -6.54
CA GLU A 195 11.34 -11.99 -5.64
C GLU A 195 11.07 -11.46 -4.22
N GLU A 196 10.63 -10.21 -4.11
CA GLU A 196 10.28 -9.60 -2.83
C GLU A 196 9.18 -10.40 -2.11
N LEU A 197 8.14 -10.82 -2.84
CA LEU A 197 7.10 -11.69 -2.31
C LEU A 197 7.62 -13.04 -1.82
N ARG A 198 8.53 -13.67 -2.58
CA ARG A 198 9.16 -14.94 -2.18
C ARG A 198 9.98 -14.75 -0.90
N ARG A 199 10.75 -13.66 -0.80
CA ARG A 199 11.54 -13.33 0.40
C ARG A 199 10.63 -13.18 1.64
N ARG A 200 9.50 -12.48 1.52
CA ARG A 200 8.50 -12.37 2.61
C ARG A 200 7.92 -13.72 3.02
N ALA A 201 7.57 -14.56 2.05
CA ALA A 201 7.04 -15.89 2.32
C ALA A 201 8.07 -16.84 2.95
N GLY A 202 9.36 -16.66 2.62
CA GLY A 202 10.47 -17.40 3.21
C GLY A 202 10.74 -16.97 4.66
N GLY A 203 10.71 -15.67 4.95
CA GLY A 203 10.95 -15.13 6.29
C GLY A 203 9.87 -15.50 7.32
N ARG A 204 8.63 -15.79 6.89
CA ARG A 204 7.55 -16.26 7.78
C ARG A 204 7.74 -17.70 8.30
N ARG A 205 8.66 -18.50 7.73
CA ARG A 205 8.90 -19.90 8.17
C ARG A 205 9.94 -20.06 9.27
N SER A 206 10.67 -19.00 9.61
CA SER A 206 11.77 -19.06 10.57
C SER A 206 11.42 -18.61 12.00
N SER A 207 10.16 -18.26 12.30
CA SER A 207 9.73 -17.85 13.65
C SER A 207 8.86 -18.86 14.42
N ASP A 208 8.42 -19.97 13.79
CA ASP A 208 7.66 -21.03 14.46
C ASP A 208 8.52 -22.29 14.59
N GLY A 209 9.39 -22.34 15.61
CA GLY A 209 10.31 -23.47 15.77
C GLY A 209 11.15 -23.48 17.04
N ALA A 210 10.56 -23.22 18.21
CA ALA A 210 11.16 -23.63 19.48
C ALA A 210 10.07 -23.87 20.53
N ALA A 211 9.51 -25.07 20.55
CA ALA A 211 8.78 -25.55 21.73
C ALA A 211 9.79 -25.81 22.87
N PRO A 212 9.54 -25.36 24.10
CA PRO A 212 10.39 -25.72 25.23
C PRO A 212 10.16 -27.20 25.58
N GLY A 213 11.23 -28.00 25.53
CA GLY A 213 11.21 -29.39 25.97
C GLY A 213 10.86 -29.52 27.47
N PRO A 214 10.31 -30.67 27.90
CA PRO A 214 9.81 -30.82 29.26
C PRO A 214 10.95 -30.85 30.28
N SER A 215 10.83 -30.00 31.29
CA SER A 215 11.65 -29.98 32.50
C SER A 215 11.52 -31.32 33.25
N SER A 216 12.57 -32.14 33.22
CA SER A 216 12.68 -33.31 34.09
C SER A 216 13.06 -32.88 35.50
N ARG A 217 12.08 -32.89 36.42
CA ARG A 217 12.33 -32.86 37.86
C ARG A 217 13.09 -34.14 38.25
N ARG A 218 14.31 -34.02 38.76
CA ARG A 218 14.92 -35.06 39.61
C ARG A 218 14.66 -34.72 41.07
N ARG A 219 13.82 -35.53 41.70
CA ARG A 219 13.77 -35.76 43.15
C ARG A 219 14.75 -36.89 43.46
N THR A 220 15.65 -36.68 44.41
CA THR A 220 16.26 -37.71 45.29
C THR A 220 16.78 -36.95 46.51
N SER A 221 16.04 -36.90 47.62
CA SER A 221 16.02 -37.85 48.75
C SER A 221 17.33 -37.89 49.53
N ALA A 222 17.26 -37.40 50.76
CA ALA A 222 18.26 -37.46 51.80
C ALA A 222 18.56 -38.91 52.21
N HIS A 223 19.84 -39.20 52.47
CA HIS A 223 20.33 -39.98 53.61
C HIS A 223 21.79 -39.65 53.85
#